data_AF-A0A060C4E5-F1
#
_entry.id   AF-A0A060C4E5-F1
#
_cell.length_a   1.000
_cell.length_b   1.000
_cell.length_c   1.000
_cell.angle_alpha   90.00
_cell.angle_beta   90.00
_cell.angle_gamma   90.00
#
_symmetry.space_group_name_H-M   'P 1'
#
loop_
_entity.id
_entity.type
_entity.pdbx_description
1 polymer ?
#
loop_
_entity_poly.entity_id
_entity_poly.type
_entity_poly.pdbx_seq_one_letter_code
_entity_poly.pdbx_strand_id
1 'polypeptide(L)'
;DGLTIHGQLFSPQGKTSTRHPALIFVHGGPQRQMLPAFNAMGYYSNAYIMNQMLAAQGYVVLSVNYRSGTGYGEAFRNAAGIGRQGASEYKDVLAAASYLKRPA
;
A
#
# COMPACT_ATOMS: atom_id res chain seq x y z
N ASP A 1 -5.75 15.41 3.29
CA ASP A 1 -6.05 16.47 2.31
C ASP A 1 -7.24 16.11 1.40
N GLY A 2 -7.99 15.03 1.67
CA GLY A 2 -9.16 14.66 0.88
C GLY A 2 -8.85 13.90 -0.41
N LEU A 3 -7.57 13.70 -0.75
CA LEU A 3 -7.18 12.88 -1.88
C LEU A 3 -7.44 11.40 -1.59
N THR A 4 -8.13 10.72 -2.51
CA THR A 4 -8.31 9.27 -2.45
C THR A 4 -7.01 8.57 -2.81
N ILE A 5 -6.53 7.72 -1.90
CA ILE A 5 -5.36 6.85 -2.09
C ILE A 5 -5.83 5.42 -2.26
N HIS A 6 -5.29 4.74 -3.27
CA HIS A 6 -5.64 3.37 -3.58
C HIS A 6 -4.64 2.38 -2.97
N GLY A 7 -5.08 1.15 -2.74
CA GLY A 7 -4.23 0.08 -2.25
C GLY A 7 -4.94 -1.27 -2.27
N GLN A 8 -4.19 -2.31 -1.93
CA GLN A 8 -4.69 -3.67 -1.79
C GLN A 8 -4.59 -4.10 -0.32
N LEU A 9 -5.68 -4.67 0.20
CA LEU A 9 -5.71 -5.22 1.55
C LEU A 9 -5.58 -6.74 1.47
N PHE A 10 -4.49 -7.26 2.04
CA PHE A 10 -4.24 -8.68 2.22
C PHE A 10 -4.59 -9.05 3.66
N SER A 11 -5.57 -9.93 3.82
CA SER A 11 -6.09 -10.32 5.13
C SER A 11 -5.84 -11.79 5.42
N PRO A 12 -5.51 -12.17 6.67
CA PRO A 12 -5.39 -13.57 7.06
C PRO A 12 -6.70 -14.33 6.82
N GLN A 13 -6.62 -15.53 6.24
CA GLN A 13 -7.78 -16.41 6.10
C GLN A 13 -7.90 -17.35 7.30
N GLY A 14 -9.13 -17.65 7.72
CA GLY A 14 -9.43 -18.68 8.71
C GLY A 14 -8.98 -18.39 10.15
N LYS A 15 -8.60 -17.14 10.48
CA LYS A 15 -8.27 -16.75 11.85
C LYS A 15 -9.51 -16.15 12.54
N THR A 16 -9.73 -16.57 13.79
CA THR A 16 -10.88 -16.17 14.62
C THR A 16 -10.65 -14.88 15.41
N SER A 17 -9.43 -14.35 15.39
CA SER A 17 -9.11 -13.08 16.06
C SER A 17 -9.77 -11.91 15.34
N THR A 18 -10.34 -10.99 16.11
CA THR A 18 -10.90 -9.74 15.58
C THR A 18 -9.83 -8.66 15.38
N ARG A 19 -8.60 -8.89 15.87
CA ARG A 19 -7.46 -7.98 15.71
C ARG A 19 -6.20 -8.72 15.25
N HIS A 20 -5.49 -8.10 14.33
CA HIS A 20 -4.26 -8.61 13.75
C HIS A 20 -3.16 -7.55 13.81
N PRO A 21 -1.89 -7.94 13.97
CA PRO A 21 -0.79 -7.01 13.71
C PRO A 21 -0.88 -6.54 12.25
N ALA A 22 -0.71 -5.24 12.04
CA ALA A 22 -0.90 -4.63 10.74
C ALA A 22 0.43 -4.13 10.17
N LEU A 23 0.64 -4.34 8.87
CA LEU A 23 1.79 -3.90 8.11
C LEU A 23 1.35 -2.99 6.97
N ILE A 24 2.18 -2.01 6.64
CA ILE A 24 2.03 -1.21 5.42
C ILE A 24 3.15 -1.61 4.50
N PHE A 25 2.79 -2.12 3.32
CA PHE A 25 3.74 -2.46 2.29
C PHE A 25 4.00 -1.23 1.39
N VAL A 26 5.25 -0.82 1.32
CA VAL A 26 5.73 0.32 0.54
C VAL A 26 6.61 -0.22 -0.59
N HIS A 27 6.17 -0.04 -1.83
CA HIS A 27 6.85 -0.62 -3.00
C HIS A 27 8.19 0.07 -3.36
N GLY A 28 8.46 1.26 -2.81
CA GLY A 28 9.68 2.02 -3.09
C GLY A 28 9.67 2.68 -4.48
N GLY A 29 10.80 3.27 -4.87
CA GLY A 29 10.99 3.98 -6.14
C GLY A 29 11.69 3.14 -7.21
N PRO A 30 11.65 3.51 -8.52
CA PRO A 30 11.11 4.74 -9.14
C PRO A 30 9.57 4.78 -9.21
N GLN A 31 8.97 5.82 -9.83
CA GLN A 31 7.51 5.99 -9.98
C GLN A 31 6.83 4.67 -10.37
N ARG A 32 6.05 4.09 -9.46
CA ARG A 32 5.49 2.74 -9.56
C ARG A 32 4.11 2.68 -8.93
N GLN A 33 3.37 1.62 -9.25
CA GLN A 33 2.16 1.20 -8.57
C GLN A 33 2.22 -0.30 -8.30
N MET A 34 1.43 -0.77 -7.34
CA MET A 34 1.05 -2.15 -7.17
C MET A 34 -0.19 -2.46 -8.00
N LEU A 35 -0.18 -3.62 -8.67
CA LEU A 35 -1.25 -4.04 -9.56
C LEU A 35 -2.32 -4.83 -8.79
N PRO A 36 -3.61 -4.71 -9.17
CA PRO A 36 -4.73 -5.25 -8.40
C PRO A 36 -4.78 -6.79 -8.30
N ALA A 37 -3.96 -7.50 -9.09
CA ALA A 37 -3.87 -8.95 -9.10
C ALA A 37 -2.42 -9.40 -9.39
N PHE A 38 -2.20 -10.72 -9.32
CA PHE A 38 -0.93 -11.33 -9.69
C PHE A 38 -0.52 -10.91 -11.11
N ASN A 39 0.76 -10.56 -11.26
CA ASN A 39 1.38 -10.24 -12.53
C ASN A 39 2.71 -10.97 -12.63
N ALA A 40 2.96 -11.63 -13.77
CA ALA A 40 4.12 -12.50 -13.95
C ALA A 40 5.47 -11.76 -14.03
N MET A 41 5.47 -10.43 -14.15
CA MET A 41 6.70 -9.64 -14.13
C MET A 41 7.37 -9.74 -12.76
N GLY A 42 8.68 -10.04 -12.75
CA GLY A 42 9.40 -10.48 -11.54
C GLY A 42 9.22 -9.60 -10.30
N TYR A 43 9.20 -8.27 -10.43
CA TYR A 43 8.96 -7.42 -9.27
C TYR A 43 7.53 -7.58 -8.72
N TYR A 44 6.51 -7.54 -9.59
CA TYR A 44 5.11 -7.59 -9.16
C TYR A 44 4.74 -8.96 -8.61
N SER A 45 5.23 -10.06 -9.21
CA SER A 45 5.02 -11.39 -8.66
C SER A 45 5.66 -11.53 -7.27
N ASN A 46 6.91 -11.10 -7.10
CA ASN A 46 7.61 -11.14 -5.81
C ASN A 46 6.89 -10.31 -4.74
N ALA A 47 6.50 -9.07 -5.06
CA ALA A 47 5.79 -8.22 -4.12
C ALA A 47 4.40 -8.81 -3.77
N TYR A 48 3.64 -9.31 -4.76
CA TYR A 48 2.34 -9.92 -4.50
C TYR A 48 2.45 -11.17 -3.62
N ILE A 49 3.40 -12.06 -3.91
CA ILE A 49 3.66 -13.27 -3.12
C ILE A 49 4.11 -12.90 -1.71
N MET A 50 4.98 -11.91 -1.54
CA MET A 50 5.41 -11.44 -0.21
C MET A 50 4.22 -10.96 0.64
N ASN A 51 3.31 -10.17 0.06
CA ASN A 51 2.12 -9.71 0.77
C ASN A 51 1.19 -10.88 1.14
N GLN A 52 0.98 -11.84 0.22
CA GLN A 52 0.22 -13.07 0.50
C GLN A 52 0.85 -13.92 1.60
N MET A 53 2.18 -14.07 1.61
CA MET A 53 2.90 -14.83 2.64
C MET A 53 2.78 -14.19 4.03
N LEU A 54 2.91 -12.86 4.12
CA LEU A 54 2.70 -12.12 5.37
C LEU A 54 1.26 -12.28 5.87
N ALA A 55 0.27 -12.23 4.97
CA ALA A 55 -1.12 -12.49 5.33
C ALA A 55 -1.34 -13.92 5.87
N ALA A 56 -0.74 -14.92 5.23
CA ALA A 56 -0.76 -16.30 5.70
C ALA A 56 -0.13 -16.46 7.10
N GLN A 57 0.89 -15.66 7.44
CA GLN A 57 1.49 -15.62 8.77
C GLN A 57 0.59 -14.95 9.83
N GLY A 58 -0.46 -14.23 9.42
CA GLY A 58 -1.43 -13.62 10.31
C GLY A 58 -1.38 -12.10 10.41
N TYR A 59 -0.62 -11.44 9.53
CA TYR A 59 -0.60 -9.99 9.42
C TYR A 59 -1.73 -9.50 8.52
N VAL A 60 -2.33 -8.36 8.85
CA VAL A 60 -3.09 -7.59 7.85
C VAL A 60 -2.08 -6.70 7.12
N VAL A 61 -2.01 -6.79 5.80
CA VAL A 61 -1.07 -5.99 5.01
C VAL A 61 -1.82 -5.07 4.06
N LEU A 62 -1.59 -3.76 4.21
CA LEU A 62 -2.08 -2.77 3.26
C LEU A 62 -0.94 -2.35 2.33
N SER A 63 -1.02 -2.80 1.09
CA SER A 63 -0.11 -2.41 0.01
C SER A 63 -0.63 -1.14 -0.62
N VAL A 64 0.01 0.00 -0.32
CA VAL A 64 -0.51 1.34 -0.64
C VAL A 64 0.16 1.91 -1.88
N ASN A 65 -0.66 2.41 -2.81
CA ASN A 65 -0.22 3.19 -3.97
C ASN A 65 -0.30 4.67 -3.61
N TYR A 66 0.77 5.17 -2.97
CA TYR A 66 0.91 6.57 -2.56
C TYR A 66 1.15 7.48 -3.77
N ARG A 67 0.90 8.79 -3.62
CA ARG A 67 1.16 9.80 -4.67
C ARG A 67 2.63 9.78 -5.09
N SER A 68 2.96 10.31 -6.28
CA SER A 68 4.24 10.05 -6.98
C SER A 68 4.30 8.69 -7.70
N GLY A 69 3.32 7.80 -7.48
CA GLY A 69 3.16 6.57 -8.22
C GLY A 69 2.61 6.74 -9.65
N THR A 70 2.47 5.62 -10.37
CA THR A 70 1.89 5.57 -11.73
C THR A 70 0.47 5.02 -11.73
N GLY A 71 -0.27 5.14 -12.85
CA GLY A 71 -1.61 4.55 -12.99
C GLY A 71 -2.79 5.41 -12.49
N TYR A 72 -2.52 6.58 -11.90
CA TYR A 72 -3.53 7.47 -11.30
C TYR A 72 -3.57 8.88 -11.91
N GLY A 73 -3.01 9.04 -13.11
CA GLY A 73 -2.95 10.31 -13.82
C GLY A 73 -1.76 11.19 -13.46
N GLU A 74 -1.54 12.23 -14.27
CA GLU A 74 -0.37 13.10 -14.17
C GLU A 74 -0.33 13.90 -12.86
N ALA A 75 -1.46 14.47 -12.43
CA ALA A 75 -1.54 15.24 -11.20
C ALA A 75 -1.18 14.42 -9.95
N PHE A 76 -1.50 13.13 -9.94
CA PHE A 76 -1.14 12.22 -8.86
C PHE A 76 0.36 11.91 -8.85
N ARG A 77 0.92 11.67 -10.04
CA ARG A 77 2.34 11.37 -10.24
C ARG A 77 3.25 12.58 -9.95
N ASN A 78 2.79 13.77 -10.30
CA ASN A 78 3.54 15.03 -10.15
C ASN A 78 2.97 15.90 -9.02
N ALA A 79 2.41 15.27 -7.98
CA ALA A 79 1.77 15.99 -6.89
C ALA A 79 2.72 16.97 -6.19
N ALA A 80 2.17 18.06 -5.64
CA ALA A 80 2.96 19.03 -4.91
C ALA A 80 3.55 18.44 -3.62
N GLY A 81 4.77 18.89 -3.26
CA GLY A 81 5.44 18.49 -2.03
C GLY A 81 5.96 17.05 -2.01
N ILE A 82 6.18 16.44 -3.18
CA ILE A 82 6.90 15.16 -3.27
C ILE A 82 8.36 15.28 -2.80
N GLY A 83 8.97 14.16 -2.44
CA GLY A 83 10.38 14.11 -2.05
C GLY A 83 10.66 14.70 -0.66
N ARG A 84 11.94 14.91 -0.36
CA ARG A 84 12.44 15.15 1.02
C ARG A 84 11.88 16.42 1.67
N GLN A 85 11.52 17.41 0.87
CA GLN A 85 11.12 18.73 1.35
C GLN A 85 9.66 18.76 1.82
N GLY A 86 8.75 18.03 1.15
CA GLY A 86 7.32 18.03 1.49
C GLY A 86 6.77 16.69 1.98
N ALA A 87 7.42 15.59 1.60
CA ALA A 87 7.10 14.21 1.94
C ALA A 87 5.62 13.85 1.77
N SER A 88 4.95 14.38 0.73
CA SER A 88 3.53 14.14 0.53
C SER A 88 3.21 12.65 0.31
N GLU A 89 4.13 11.87 -0.26
CA GLU A 89 4.04 10.40 -0.37
C GLU A 89 4.02 9.72 1.00
N TYR A 90 4.85 10.21 1.92
CA TYR A 90 4.90 9.67 3.28
C TYR A 90 3.64 9.99 4.06
N LYS A 91 3.01 11.13 3.81
CA LYS A 91 1.70 11.47 4.41
C LYS A 91 0.62 10.47 3.97
N ASP A 92 0.67 9.96 2.74
CA ASP A 92 -0.23 8.90 2.29
C ASP A 92 0.03 7.58 3.04
N VAL A 93 1.30 7.24 3.30
CA VAL A 93 1.68 6.08 4.13
C VAL A 93 1.16 6.23 5.57
N LEU A 94 1.27 7.42 6.16
CA LEU A 94 0.70 7.70 7.50
C LEU A 94 -0.82 7.63 7.51
N ALA A 95 -1.47 8.08 6.43
CA ALA A 95 -2.92 7.96 6.28
C ALA A 95 -3.36 6.48 6.19
N ALA A 96 -2.60 5.65 5.48
CA ALA A 96 -2.82 4.20 5.44
C ALA A 96 -2.68 3.54 6.83
N ALA A 97 -1.70 3.97 7.64
CA ALA A 97 -1.57 3.52 9.03
C ALA A 97 -2.81 3.89 9.86
N SER A 98 -3.31 5.11 9.67
CA SER A 98 -4.49 5.61 10.37
C SER A 98 -5.75 4.86 9.92
N TYR A 99 -5.87 4.53 8.64
CA TYR A 99 -6.95 3.72 8.08
C TYR A 99 -7.03 2.35 8.76
N LEU A 100 -5.90 1.65 8.91
CA LEU A 100 -5.83 0.31 9.51
C LEU A 100 -6.12 0.28 11.02
N LYS A 101 -5.94 1.40 11.73
CA LYS A 101 -6.23 1.50 13.16
C LYS A 101 -7.73 1.64 13.46
N ARG A 102 -8.54 1.97 12.46
CA ARG A 102 -9.98 2.14 12.66
C ARG A 102 -10.60 0.79 13.01
N PRO A 103 -11.51 0.73 14.00
CA PRO A 103 -12.32 -0.46 14.19
C PRO A 103 -13.12 -0.75 12.91
N ALA A 104 -13.28 -2.04 12.62
CA ALA A 104 -14.16 -2.51 11.56
C ALA A 104 -15.61 -2.13 11.83
#